data_AF-A0A929INN2-F1
#
_entry.id   AF-A0A929INN2-F1
#
_cell.length_a   1.000
_cell.length_b   1.000
_cell.length_c   1.000
_cell.angle_alpha   90.00
_cell.angle_beta   90.00
_cell.angle_gamma   90.00
#
_symmetry.space_group_name_H-M   'P 1'
#
loop_
_entity.id
_entity.type
_entity.pdbx_description
1 polymer ?
#
loop_
_entity_poly.entity_id
_entity_poly.type
_entity_poly.pdbx_seq_one_letter_code
_entity_poly.pdbx_strand_id
1 'polypeptide(L)'
;MSTDRKQLHIAIVGSRDYPRPDLVREFVARLPADCVLVSGGARGVDAMVEEAALAAGLKTLIFHADWDWLGPKAGPVRNAEIVAHADRVVAFWDGASRGTTNTILQAAGRKLPIEIYGPDGAPISVEQALRAAPNIRLGKRQ
;
A
#
# COMPACT_ATOMS: atom_id res chain seq x y z
N MET A 1 10.21 -32.56 9.02
CA MET A 1 10.89 -31.25 9.09
C MET A 1 9.92 -30.20 8.57
N SER A 2 9.12 -29.60 9.44
CA SER A 2 8.25 -28.49 9.06
C SER A 2 9.10 -27.23 9.09
N THR A 3 9.55 -26.75 7.93
CA THR A 3 10.05 -25.38 7.84
C THR A 3 8.84 -24.48 7.95
N ASP A 4 8.67 -23.90 9.13
CA ASP A 4 7.65 -22.90 9.42
C ASP A 4 7.98 -21.66 8.58
N ARG A 5 7.57 -21.68 7.31
CA ARG A 5 7.84 -20.61 6.37
C ARG A 5 6.92 -19.47 6.75
N LYS A 6 7.49 -18.43 7.39
CA LYS A 6 6.74 -17.22 7.75
C LYS A 6 5.97 -16.74 6.52
N GLN A 7 4.66 -16.64 6.66
CA GLN A 7 3.79 -16.19 5.57
C GLN A 7 4.13 -14.73 5.22
N LEU A 8 4.44 -14.46 3.96
CA LEU A 8 4.86 -13.13 3.52
C LEU A 8 3.66 -12.20 3.39
N HIS A 9 3.69 -11.05 4.08
CA HIS A 9 2.66 -10.03 4.00
C HIS A 9 3.12 -8.88 3.08
N ILE A 10 2.39 -8.65 1.99
CA ILE A 10 2.69 -7.62 1.02
C ILE A 10 1.58 -6.57 1.10
N ALA A 11 1.91 -5.38 1.61
CA ALA A 11 0.99 -4.26 1.52
C ALA A 11 0.97 -3.74 0.09
N ILE A 12 -0.22 -3.70 -0.52
CA ILE A 12 -0.42 -3.06 -1.82
C ILE A 12 -1.45 -1.96 -1.64
N VAL A 13 -1.00 -0.73 -1.87
CA VAL A 13 -1.77 0.50 -1.69
C VAL A 13 -1.64 1.37 -2.92
N GLY A 14 -2.56 2.30 -3.10
CA GLY A 14 -2.37 3.28 -4.15
C GLY A 14 -3.40 4.37 -4.23
N SER A 15 -3.32 5.08 -5.34
CA SER A 15 -4.14 6.27 -5.59
C SER A 15 -5.53 5.84 -6.04
N ARG A 16 -6.54 6.63 -5.70
CA ARG A 16 -7.93 6.32 -6.06
C ARG A 16 -8.15 6.37 -7.58
N ASP A 17 -7.38 7.22 -8.25
CA ASP A 17 -7.46 7.49 -9.68
C ASP A 17 -6.12 7.15 -10.38
N TYR A 18 -5.46 6.07 -9.94
CA TYR A 18 -4.21 5.61 -10.56
C TYR A 18 -4.43 5.28 -12.05
N PRO A 19 -3.64 5.85 -12.97
CA PRO A 19 -3.94 5.81 -14.41
C PRO A 19 -3.67 4.47 -15.09
N ARG A 20 -3.03 3.52 -14.41
CA ARG A 20 -2.59 2.22 -14.97
C ARG A 20 -3.17 1.03 -14.19
N PRO A 21 -4.50 0.80 -14.24
CA PRO A 21 -5.16 -0.27 -13.51
C PRO A 21 -4.75 -1.67 -14.00
N ASP A 22 -4.32 -1.79 -15.26
CA ASP A 22 -3.70 -2.98 -15.86
C ASP A 22 -2.48 -3.44 -15.05
N LEU A 23 -1.56 -2.51 -14.76
CA LEU A 23 -0.33 -2.78 -14.03
C LEU A 23 -0.59 -3.31 -12.61
N VAL A 24 -1.63 -2.81 -11.94
CA VAL A 24 -2.03 -3.27 -10.60
C VAL A 24 -2.44 -4.75 -10.65
N ARG A 25 -3.30 -5.12 -11.59
CA ARG A 25 -3.80 -6.49 -11.74
C ARG A 25 -2.69 -7.46 -12.15
N GLU A 26 -1.85 -7.05 -13.11
CA GLU A 26 -0.69 -7.83 -13.55
C GLU A 26 0.34 -8.02 -12.43
N PHE A 27 0.51 -7.03 -11.56
CA PHE A 27 1.36 -7.17 -10.39
C PHE A 27 0.81 -8.25 -9.46
N VAL A 28 -0.47 -8.16 -9.09
CA VAL A 28 -1.11 -9.14 -8.19
C VAL A 28 -1.08 -10.55 -8.76
N ALA A 29 -1.37 -10.72 -10.05
CA ALA A 29 -1.39 -12.02 -10.73
C ALA A 29 -0.02 -12.74 -10.75
N ARG A 30 1.09 -12.01 -10.57
CA ARG A 30 2.45 -12.55 -10.53
C ARG A 30 2.94 -12.89 -9.12
N LEU A 31 2.13 -12.62 -8.09
CA LEU A 31 2.53 -12.85 -6.70
C LEU A 31 2.49 -14.35 -6.34
N PRO A 32 3.36 -14.80 -5.42
CA PRO A 32 3.31 -16.16 -4.90
C PRO A 32 1.96 -16.48 -4.25
N ALA A 33 1.44 -17.69 -4.47
CA ALA A 33 0.15 -18.12 -3.94
C ALA A 33 0.08 -18.18 -2.40
N ASP A 34 1.24 -18.25 -1.72
CA ASP A 34 1.34 -18.33 -0.26
C ASP A 34 1.42 -16.96 0.43
N CYS A 35 1.43 -15.85 -0.30
CA CYS A 35 1.44 -14.51 0.31
C CYS A 35 0.07 -14.07 0.85
N VAL A 36 0.07 -13.05 1.72
CA VAL A 36 -1.12 -12.34 2.19
C VAL A 36 -1.02 -10.90 1.70
N LEU A 37 -2.05 -10.42 1.02
CA LEU A 37 -2.11 -9.02 0.59
C LEU A 37 -2.74 -8.16 1.69
N VAL A 38 -2.04 -7.10 2.08
CA VAL A 38 -2.54 -6.13 3.04
C VAL A 38 -3.02 -4.90 2.27
N SER A 39 -4.28 -4.51 2.43
CA SER A 39 -4.84 -3.35 1.74
C SER A 39 -5.75 -2.52 2.65
N GLY A 40 -6.26 -1.41 2.12
CA GLY A 40 -6.94 -0.39 2.90
C GLY A 40 -8.43 -0.23 2.64
N GLY A 41 -9.04 -1.07 1.80
CA GLY A 41 -10.48 -1.03 1.56
C GLY A 41 -10.98 0.27 0.94
N ALA A 42 -10.10 1.06 0.30
CA ALA A 42 -10.49 2.28 -0.38
C ALA A 42 -10.87 2.01 -1.85
N ARG A 43 -11.59 2.95 -2.48
CA ARG A 43 -11.78 2.91 -3.95
C ARG A 43 -10.44 3.00 -4.69
N GLY A 44 -10.42 2.55 -5.94
CA GLY A 44 -9.24 2.62 -6.81
C GLY A 44 -8.32 1.43 -6.60
N VAL A 45 -7.02 1.68 -6.40
CA VAL A 45 -6.00 0.61 -6.30
C VAL A 45 -6.35 -0.43 -5.24
N ASP A 46 -6.76 -0.02 -4.04
CA ASP A 46 -7.08 -0.97 -2.96
C ASP A 46 -8.23 -1.93 -3.39
N ALA A 47 -9.30 -1.42 -3.99
CA ALA A 47 -10.38 -2.25 -4.56
C ALA A 47 -9.90 -3.17 -5.70
N MET A 48 -9.01 -2.69 -6.59
CA MET A 48 -8.45 -3.52 -7.68
C MET A 48 -7.59 -4.65 -7.13
N VAL A 49 -6.83 -4.39 -6.06
CA VAL A 49 -6.02 -5.40 -5.38
C VAL A 49 -6.91 -6.46 -4.76
N GLU A 50 -7.98 -6.05 -4.07
CA GLU A 50 -8.94 -6.97 -3.44
C GLU A 50 -9.63 -7.87 -4.48
N GLU A 51 -10.09 -7.30 -5.59
CA GLU A 51 -10.68 -8.04 -6.70
C GLU A 51 -9.68 -9.04 -7.33
N ALA A 52 -8.45 -8.58 -7.63
CA ALA A 52 -7.43 -9.42 -8.24
C ALA A 52 -6.94 -10.52 -7.29
N ALA A 53 -6.87 -10.23 -5.98
CA ALA A 53 -6.52 -11.22 -4.96
C ALA A 53 -7.56 -12.33 -4.90
N LEU A 54 -8.85 -11.97 -4.89
CA LEU A 54 -9.95 -12.91 -4.91
C LEU A 54 -9.90 -13.80 -6.16
N ALA A 55 -9.69 -13.21 -7.33
CA ALA A 55 -9.57 -13.93 -8.59
C ALA A 55 -8.36 -14.89 -8.62
N ALA A 56 -7.27 -14.54 -7.96
CA ALA A 56 -6.05 -15.35 -7.85
C ALA A 56 -6.07 -16.34 -6.66
N GLY A 57 -7.11 -16.35 -5.83
CA GLY A 57 -7.18 -17.18 -4.62
C GLY A 57 -6.19 -16.78 -3.52
N LEU A 58 -5.71 -15.53 -3.54
CA LEU A 58 -4.80 -14.98 -2.53
C LEU A 58 -5.57 -14.55 -1.28
N LYS A 59 -4.95 -14.73 -0.11
CA LYS A 59 -5.50 -14.25 1.16
C LYS A 59 -5.33 -12.73 1.25
N THR A 60 -6.30 -12.07 1.87
CA THR A 60 -6.28 -10.63 2.10
C THR A 60 -6.45 -10.28 3.58
N LEU A 61 -5.85 -9.16 3.99
CA LEU A 61 -6.06 -8.50 5.28
C LEU A 61 -6.39 -7.03 5.00
N ILE A 62 -7.64 -6.65 5.23
CA ILE A 62 -8.17 -5.34 4.82
C ILE A 62 -8.40 -4.45 6.04
N PHE A 63 -7.77 -3.27 6.02
CA PHE A 63 -7.89 -2.26 7.08
C PHE A 63 -8.75 -1.10 6.60
N HIS A 64 -9.99 -1.01 7.07
CA HIS A 64 -10.88 0.11 6.75
C HIS A 64 -10.61 1.30 7.67
N ALA A 65 -10.65 2.51 7.10
CA ALA A 65 -10.49 3.73 7.88
C ALA A 65 -11.77 4.05 8.68
N ASP A 66 -11.62 4.24 9.99
CA ASP A 66 -12.70 4.61 10.89
C ASP A 66 -12.96 6.11 10.89
N TRP A 67 -13.70 6.59 9.88
CA TRP A 67 -14.02 8.00 9.72
C TRP A 67 -14.98 8.54 10.77
N ASP A 68 -15.86 7.69 11.31
CA ASP A 68 -16.89 8.09 12.27
C ASP A 68 -16.26 8.50 13.60
N TRP A 69 -15.25 7.75 14.06
CA TRP A 69 -14.59 8.01 15.34
C TRP A 69 -13.34 8.89 15.22
N LEU A 70 -12.54 8.74 14.16
CA LEU A 70 -11.24 9.39 14.05
C LEU A 70 -11.24 10.61 13.11
N GLY A 71 -12.31 10.82 12.34
CA GLY A 71 -12.43 11.92 11.39
C GLY A 71 -11.21 11.98 10.45
N PRO A 72 -10.59 13.16 10.24
CA PRO A 72 -9.44 13.29 9.34
C PRO A 72 -8.21 12.42 9.69
N LYS A 73 -8.11 11.92 10.92
CA LYS A 73 -7.02 11.03 11.36
C LYS A 73 -7.22 9.58 10.94
N ALA A 74 -8.43 9.19 10.55
CA ALA A 74 -8.78 7.82 10.18
C ALA A 74 -7.87 7.25 9.10
N GLY A 75 -7.62 8.02 8.03
CA GLY A 75 -6.73 7.63 6.94
C GLY A 75 -5.29 7.35 7.41
N PRO A 76 -4.59 8.33 8.04
CA PRO A 76 -3.24 8.12 8.55
C PRO A 76 -3.12 6.99 9.59
N VAL A 77 -4.11 6.81 10.47
CA VAL A 77 -4.13 5.71 11.45
C VAL A 77 -4.22 4.37 10.74
N ARG A 78 -5.20 4.21 9.83
CA ARG A 78 -5.33 3.02 8.98
C ARG A 78 -4.07 2.73 8.17
N ASN A 79 -3.41 3.76 7.63
CA ASN A 79 -2.15 3.60 6.92
C ASN A 79 -1.03 3.05 7.83
N ALA A 80 -1.00 3.44 9.11
CA ALA A 80 -0.07 2.90 10.08
C ALA A 80 -0.31 1.42 10.37
N GLU A 81 -1.58 1.01 10.41
CA GLU A 81 -1.99 -0.38 10.59
C GLU A 81 -1.59 -1.24 9.39
N ILE A 82 -1.82 -0.78 8.16
CA ILE A 82 -1.35 -1.46 6.94
C ILE A 82 0.16 -1.71 7.02
N VAL A 83 0.94 -0.66 7.32
CA VAL A 83 2.40 -0.75 7.41
C VAL A 83 2.84 -1.63 8.58
N ALA A 84 2.06 -1.72 9.67
CA ALA A 84 2.37 -2.57 10.82
C ALA A 84 2.26 -4.06 10.52
N HIS A 85 1.42 -4.43 9.55
CA HIS A 85 1.16 -5.80 9.18
C HIS A 85 1.86 -6.22 7.88
N ALA A 86 2.79 -5.42 7.38
CA ALA A 86 3.47 -5.65 6.11
C ALA A 86 4.96 -5.98 6.31
N ASP A 87 5.45 -6.97 5.56
CA ASP A 87 6.88 -7.25 5.41
C ASP A 87 7.52 -6.38 4.30
N ARG A 88 6.73 -5.98 3.29
CA ARG A 88 7.10 -5.03 2.21
C ARG A 88 5.88 -4.24 1.73
N VAL A 89 6.13 -3.08 1.11
CA VAL A 89 5.09 -2.20 0.57
C VAL A 89 5.26 -2.02 -0.94
N VAL A 90 4.16 -2.12 -1.68
CA VAL A 90 4.06 -1.72 -3.08
C VAL A 90 3.03 -0.59 -3.20
N ALA A 91 3.46 0.54 -3.76
CA ALA A 91 2.63 1.73 -3.89
C ALA A 91 2.41 2.10 -5.37
N PHE A 92 1.16 2.12 -5.80
CA PHE A 92 0.76 2.63 -7.12
C PHE A 92 0.31 4.08 -7.00
N TRP A 93 1.20 5.00 -7.38
CA TRP A 93 1.09 6.42 -7.06
C TRP A 93 0.87 7.29 -8.31
N ASP A 94 -0.17 8.11 -8.27
CA ASP A 94 -0.55 9.06 -9.32
C ASP A 94 0.28 10.35 -9.33
N GLY A 95 1.30 10.45 -8.47
CA GLY A 95 2.14 11.64 -8.33
C GLY A 95 1.58 12.71 -7.40
N ALA A 96 0.36 12.54 -6.85
CA ALA A 96 -0.32 13.56 -6.06
C ALA A 96 -1.03 13.05 -4.79
N SER A 97 -1.40 11.77 -4.73
CA SER A 97 -2.20 11.17 -3.66
C SER A 97 -1.49 11.29 -2.31
N ARG A 98 -2.01 12.18 -1.46
CA ARG A 98 -1.51 12.40 -0.09
C ARG A 98 -1.62 11.14 0.78
N GLY A 99 -2.67 10.35 0.58
CA GLY A 99 -2.88 9.11 1.30
C GLY A 99 -1.80 8.08 1.00
N THR A 100 -1.47 7.90 -0.28
CA THR A 100 -0.44 6.97 -0.74
C THR A 100 0.96 7.44 -0.30
N THR A 101 1.29 8.73 -0.45
CA THR A 101 2.54 9.29 0.06
C THR A 101 2.66 9.10 1.58
N ASN A 102 1.57 9.26 2.34
CA ASN A 102 1.59 9.00 3.77
C ASN A 102 1.98 7.55 4.07
N THR A 103 1.43 6.56 3.36
CA THR A 103 1.85 5.15 3.52
C THR A 103 3.32 4.93 3.17
N ILE A 104 3.80 5.50 2.05
CA ILE A 104 5.23 5.44 1.65
C ILE A 104 6.13 5.99 2.75
N LEU A 105 5.77 7.14 3.31
CA LEU A 105 6.54 7.79 4.36
C LEU A 105 6.56 6.96 5.67
N GLN A 106 5.43 6.38 6.05
CA GLN A 106 5.34 5.51 7.23
C GLN A 106 6.17 4.23 7.06
N ALA A 107 6.13 3.63 5.87
CA ALA A 107 6.94 2.46 5.53
C ALA A 107 8.44 2.78 5.55
N ALA A 108 8.83 3.94 5.01
CA ALA A 108 10.23 4.38 4.98
C ALA A 108 10.75 4.63 6.40
N GLY A 109 9.94 5.24 7.27
CA GLY A 109 10.27 5.42 8.69
C GLY A 109 10.48 4.10 9.44
N ARG A 110 9.88 3.00 8.97
CA ARG A 110 10.06 1.64 9.50
C ARG A 110 11.10 0.82 8.75
N LYS A 111 11.74 1.39 7.73
CA LYS A 111 12.75 0.72 6.89
C LYS A 111 12.25 -0.56 6.22
N LEU A 112 10.95 -0.62 5.89
CA LEU A 112 10.45 -1.71 5.05
C LEU A 112 11.01 -1.59 3.63
N PRO A 113 11.17 -2.69 2.88
CA PRO A 113 11.33 -2.64 1.44
C PRO A 113 10.11 -1.98 0.79
N ILE A 114 10.33 -1.00 -0.08
CA ILE A 114 9.28 -0.23 -0.75
C ILE A 114 9.53 -0.23 -2.25
N GLU A 115 8.50 -0.57 -3.00
CA GLU A 115 8.44 -0.47 -4.45
C GLU A 115 7.34 0.53 -4.81
N ILE A 116 7.63 1.49 -5.70
CA ILE A 116 6.70 2.56 -6.05
C ILE A 116 6.60 2.63 -7.56
N TYR A 117 5.38 2.59 -8.08
CA TYR A 117 5.08 2.76 -9.51
C TYR A 117 4.42 4.13 -9.72
N GLY A 118 5.05 4.96 -10.55
CA GLY A 118 4.58 6.30 -10.89
C GLY A 118 3.39 6.33 -11.86
N PRO A 119 2.94 7.51 -12.29
CA PRO A 119 1.77 7.70 -13.16
C PRO A 119 1.93 7.07 -14.54
N ASP A 120 3.16 7.00 -15.05
CA ASP A 120 3.52 6.35 -16.30
C ASP A 120 3.66 4.83 -16.15
N GLY A 121 3.60 4.31 -14.92
CA GLY A 121 3.87 2.92 -14.58
C GLY A 121 5.35 2.60 -14.42
N ALA A 122 6.25 3.59 -14.49
CA ALA A 122 7.67 3.37 -14.26
C ALA A 122 7.97 3.29 -12.74
N PRO A 123 8.93 2.46 -12.32
CA PRO A 123 9.36 2.45 -10.93
C PRO A 123 10.05 3.78 -10.58
N ILE A 124 9.75 4.31 -9.40
CA ILE A 124 10.37 5.52 -8.85
C ILE A 124 10.94 5.27 -7.44
N SER A 125 11.92 6.08 -7.05
CA SER A 125 12.51 6.00 -5.72
C SER A 125 11.63 6.66 -4.66
N VAL A 126 11.81 6.26 -3.40
CA VAL A 126 11.19 6.93 -2.24
C VAL A 126 11.56 8.41 -2.23
N GLU A 127 12.80 8.77 -2.57
CA GLU A 127 13.24 10.16 -2.63
C GLU A 127 12.45 10.96 -3.69
N GLN A 128 12.26 10.41 -4.89
CA GLN A 128 11.47 11.04 -5.95
C GLN A 128 10.02 11.26 -5.49
N ALA A 129 9.41 10.26 -4.85
CA ALA A 129 8.05 10.35 -4.34
C ALA A 129 7.92 11.42 -3.23
N LEU A 130 8.86 11.47 -2.29
CA LEU A 130 8.83 12.45 -1.18
C LEU A 130 9.13 13.87 -1.66
N ARG A 131 10.01 14.05 -2.65
CA ARG A 131 10.32 15.36 -3.24
C ARG A 131 9.09 15.97 -3.93
N ALA A 132 8.29 15.14 -4.59
CA ALA A 132 7.06 15.57 -5.24
C ALA A 132 5.90 15.83 -4.26
N ALA A 133 6.06 15.51 -2.96
CA ALA A 133 5.06 15.74 -1.91
C ALA A 133 5.64 16.44 -0.66
N PRO A 134 6.18 17.66 -0.78
CA PRO A 134 7.01 18.30 0.25
C PRO A 134 6.27 18.64 1.56
N ASN A 135 4.94 18.70 1.53
CA ASN A 135 4.11 19.09 2.68
C ASN A 135 3.70 17.91 3.59
N ILE A 136 4.14 16.68 3.29
CA ILE A 136 3.80 15.49 4.08
C ILE A 136 4.97 15.14 4.99
N ARG A 137 4.75 15.22 6.31
CA ARG A 137 5.73 14.85 7.35
C ARG A 137 5.13 13.79 8.26
N LEU A 138 5.98 12.92 8.82
CA LEU A 138 5.56 12.08 9.94
C LEU A 138 5.21 13.03 11.08
N GLY A 139 3.99 12.94 11.61
CA GLY A 139 3.66 13.59 12.87
C GLY A 139 4.69 13.13 13.90
N LYS A 140 5.29 14.06 14.65
CA LYS A 140 6.15 13.71 15.78
C LYS A 140 5.33 12.74 16.65
N ARG A 141 5.85 11.53 16.89
CA ARG A 141 5.30 10.65 17.93
C ARG A 141 5.26 11.50 19.21
N GLN A 142 4.07 11.68 19.77
CA GLN A 142 3.94 12.15 21.15
C GLN A 142 4.48 11.05 22.07
#